data_AF-A0A8S2YDL8-F1
#
_entry.id   AF-A0A8S2YDL8-F1
#
_cell.length_a   1.000
_cell.length_b   1.000
_cell.length_c   1.000
_cell.angle_alpha   90.00
_cell.angle_beta   90.00
_cell.angle_gamma   90.00
#
_symmetry.space_group_name_H-M   'P 1'
#
loop_
_entity.id
_entity.type
_entity.pdbx_description
1 polymer ?
#
loop_
_entity_poly.entity_id
_entity_poly.type
_entity_poly.pdbx_seq_one_letter_code
_entity_poly.pdbx_strand_id
1 'polypeptide(L)'
;QPQQMQENLPFTSDLFQRVISAVLCSFNQLSSNIDKQVALEYLENLKENHVLLCCTIGFELIKQQQQPLLHHYGIHLIENIIKYKWLTLKQDERNILREQLFLLIKNCLNDTFMEPIYIRTALARCTVEMIKRECFEKANTSLEELVTLTQQATMN
;
A
#
# COMPACT_ATOMS: atom_id res chain seq x y z
N GLN A 1 2.78 9.19 -33.72
CA GLN A 1 2.48 8.88 -32.30
C GLN A 1 1.17 8.12 -32.25
N PRO A 2 1.10 7.01 -31.53
CA PRO A 2 -0.14 6.61 -30.88
C PRO A 2 0.09 6.63 -29.37
N GLN A 3 -0.50 7.62 -28.70
CA GLN A 3 -0.77 7.52 -27.27
C GLN A 3 -1.79 6.39 -27.13
N GLN A 4 -1.33 5.23 -26.70
CA GLN A 4 -2.20 4.15 -26.24
C GLN A 4 -3.07 4.74 -25.13
N MET A 5 -4.38 4.83 -25.38
CA MET A 5 -5.36 5.02 -24.33
C MET A 5 -5.22 3.80 -23.42
N GLN A 6 -4.44 3.92 -22.34
CA GLN A 6 -4.54 2.99 -21.22
C GLN A 6 -5.97 3.12 -20.71
N GLU A 7 -6.83 2.16 -21.04
CA GLU A 7 -8.12 2.01 -20.39
C GLU A 7 -7.87 2.02 -18.89
N ASN A 8 -8.37 3.04 -18.21
CA ASN A 8 -8.29 3.13 -16.76
C ASN A 8 -9.15 1.99 -16.19
N LEU A 9 -8.50 0.88 -15.83
CA LEU A 9 -9.15 -0.24 -15.16
C LEU A 9 -9.76 0.27 -13.84
N PRO A 10 -11.10 0.28 -13.69
CA PRO A 10 -11.73 0.83 -12.50
C PRO A 10 -11.58 -0.11 -11.31
N PHE A 11 -11.51 0.48 -10.11
CA PHE A 11 -11.66 -0.29 -8.89
C PHE A 11 -13.10 -0.80 -8.77
N THR A 12 -13.28 -2.12 -8.72
CA THR A 12 -14.58 -2.79 -8.59
C THR A 12 -14.51 -3.88 -7.53
N SER A 13 -15.67 -4.26 -6.97
CA SER A 13 -15.74 -5.33 -5.98
C SER A 13 -15.20 -6.66 -6.54
N ASP A 14 -15.54 -6.99 -7.79
CA ASP A 14 -15.08 -8.20 -8.45
C ASP A 14 -13.56 -8.22 -8.65
N LEU A 15 -12.98 -7.10 -9.08
CA LEU A 15 -11.52 -6.96 -9.17
C LEU A 15 -10.88 -7.17 -7.80
N PHE A 16 -11.41 -6.51 -6.77
CA PHE A 16 -10.85 -6.58 -5.43
C PHE A 16 -10.90 -8.01 -4.85
N GLN A 17 -12.01 -8.73 -5.06
CA GLN A 17 -12.11 -10.14 -4.68
C GLN A 17 -11.12 -11.03 -5.42
N ARG A 18 -10.88 -10.78 -6.72
CA ARG A 18 -9.84 -11.49 -7.48
C ARG A 18 -8.45 -11.23 -6.92
N VAL A 19 -8.16 -9.99 -6.54
CA VAL A 19 -6.88 -9.64 -5.89
C VAL A 19 -6.72 -10.36 -4.56
N ILE A 20 -7.74 -10.34 -3.68
CA ILE A 20 -7.71 -11.08 -2.42
C ILE A 20 -7.44 -12.56 -2.67
N SER A 21 -8.17 -13.17 -3.60
CA SER A 21 -8.00 -14.58 -3.95
C SER A 21 -6.59 -14.87 -4.48
N ALA A 22 -6.03 -13.99 -5.30
CA ALA A 22 -4.68 -14.15 -5.83
C ALA A 22 -3.64 -14.05 -4.70
N VAL A 23 -3.73 -13.05 -3.83
CA VAL A 23 -2.82 -12.90 -2.68
C VAL A 23 -2.87 -14.14 -1.80
N LEU A 24 -4.07 -14.57 -1.39
CA LEU A 24 -4.21 -15.76 -0.54
C LEU A 24 -3.68 -17.02 -1.23
N CYS A 25 -3.92 -17.19 -2.53
CA CYS A 25 -3.40 -18.32 -3.30
C CYS A 25 -1.85 -18.34 -3.34
N SER A 26 -1.21 -17.18 -3.59
CA SER A 26 0.25 -17.07 -3.69
C SER A 26 0.98 -17.49 -2.42
N PHE A 27 0.37 -17.30 -1.25
CA PHE A 27 0.96 -17.63 0.05
C PHE A 27 0.37 -18.89 0.71
N ASN A 28 -0.63 -19.53 0.10
CA ASN A 28 -1.22 -20.75 0.62
C ASN A 28 -0.29 -21.97 0.37
N GLN A 29 0.08 -22.68 1.43
CA GLN A 29 0.94 -23.86 1.31
C GLN A 29 0.29 -25.00 0.51
N LEU A 30 -1.04 -25.10 0.53
CA LEU A 30 -1.80 -26.16 -0.14
C LEU A 30 -2.05 -25.90 -1.64
N SER A 31 -1.86 -24.66 -2.11
CA SER A 31 -2.03 -24.34 -3.53
C SER A 31 -0.93 -24.96 -4.38
N SER A 32 -1.29 -25.42 -5.59
CA SER A 32 -0.33 -25.97 -6.54
C SER A 32 0.67 -24.89 -6.99
N ASN A 33 1.84 -25.32 -7.46
CA ASN A 33 2.84 -24.37 -7.97
C ASN A 33 2.32 -23.59 -9.19
N ILE A 34 1.48 -24.24 -10.02
CA ILE A 34 0.87 -23.61 -11.20
C ILE A 34 -0.10 -22.50 -10.76
N ASP A 35 -0.98 -22.78 -9.79
CA ASP A 35 -1.94 -21.78 -9.30
C ASP A 35 -1.24 -20.59 -8.63
N LYS A 36 -0.16 -20.86 -7.87
CA LYS A 36 0.68 -19.81 -7.27
C LYS A 36 1.32 -18.93 -8.34
N GLN A 37 1.87 -19.55 -9.38
CA GLN A 37 2.50 -18.83 -10.48
C GLN A 37 1.48 -17.93 -11.19
N VAL A 38 0.31 -18.46 -11.55
CA VAL A 38 -0.76 -17.69 -12.19
C VAL A 38 -1.21 -16.51 -11.31
N ALA A 39 -1.36 -16.73 -10.01
CA ALA A 39 -1.73 -15.67 -9.08
C ALA A 39 -0.66 -14.58 -8.98
N LEU A 40 0.62 -14.96 -8.90
CA LEU A 40 1.73 -14.01 -8.84
C LEU A 40 1.86 -13.21 -10.14
N GLU A 41 1.76 -13.86 -11.31
CA GLU A 41 1.80 -13.19 -12.61
C GLU A 41 0.68 -12.15 -12.73
N TYR A 42 -0.53 -12.48 -12.28
CA TYR A 42 -1.65 -11.54 -12.24
C TYR A 42 -1.36 -10.33 -11.35
N LEU A 43 -0.84 -10.54 -10.14
CA LEU A 43 -0.52 -9.46 -9.20
C LEU A 43 0.61 -8.56 -9.70
N GLU A 44 1.65 -9.14 -10.31
CA GLU A 44 2.75 -8.39 -10.91
C GLU A 44 2.30 -7.57 -12.11
N ASN A 45 1.41 -8.12 -12.96
CA ASN A 45 0.84 -7.38 -14.08
C ASN A 45 0.04 -6.15 -13.62
N LEU A 46 -0.77 -6.28 -12.57
CA LEU A 46 -1.48 -5.14 -11.97
C LEU A 46 -0.51 -4.08 -11.45
N LYS A 47 0.51 -4.51 -10.69
CA LYS A 47 1.50 -3.61 -10.08
C LYS A 47 2.29 -2.81 -11.12
N GLU A 48 2.60 -3.42 -12.26
CA GLU A 48 3.37 -2.76 -13.31
C GLU A 48 2.52 -1.81 -14.17
N ASN A 49 1.29 -2.20 -14.49
CA ASN A 49 0.46 -1.47 -15.46
C ASN A 49 -0.54 -0.50 -14.82
N HIS A 50 -0.89 -0.66 -13.55
CA HIS A 50 -2.00 0.06 -12.90
C HIS A 50 -1.61 0.63 -11.52
N VAL A 51 -0.57 1.46 -11.47
CA VAL A 51 0.01 2.00 -10.22
C VAL A 51 -1.03 2.64 -9.28
N LEU A 52 -1.90 3.52 -9.79
CA LEU A 52 -2.92 4.22 -8.97
C LEU A 52 -3.98 3.27 -8.41
N LEU A 53 -4.36 2.26 -9.21
CA LEU A 53 -5.27 1.23 -8.78
C LEU A 53 -4.63 0.38 -7.68
N CYS A 54 -3.34 0.06 -7.81
CA CYS A 54 -2.58 -0.64 -6.79
C CYS A 54 -2.44 0.14 -5.48
N CYS A 55 -2.35 1.49 -5.51
CA CYS A 55 -2.46 2.30 -4.29
C CYS A 55 -3.80 2.05 -3.60
N THR A 56 -4.91 2.15 -4.34
CA THR A 56 -6.27 1.94 -3.82
C THR A 56 -6.43 0.53 -3.24
N ILE A 57 -6.01 -0.49 -4.00
CA ILE A 57 -6.00 -1.89 -3.57
C ILE A 57 -5.19 -2.06 -2.28
N GLY A 58 -3.99 -1.48 -2.20
CA GLY A 58 -3.11 -1.62 -1.04
C GLY A 58 -3.79 -1.15 0.24
N PHE A 59 -4.42 0.03 0.21
CA PHE A 59 -5.16 0.54 1.36
C PHE A 59 -6.43 -0.27 1.68
N GLU A 60 -7.16 -0.75 0.68
CA GLU A 60 -8.33 -1.61 0.91
C GLU A 60 -7.97 -2.98 1.48
N LEU A 61 -6.82 -3.56 1.09
CA LEU A 61 -6.30 -4.80 1.68
C LEU A 61 -5.95 -4.62 3.17
N ILE A 62 -5.39 -3.47 3.53
CA ILE A 62 -5.05 -3.14 4.91
C ILE A 62 -6.30 -3.04 5.81
N LYS A 63 -7.44 -2.63 5.26
CA LYS A 63 -8.71 -2.52 6.01
C LYS A 63 -9.40 -3.86 6.27
N GLN A 64 -8.94 -4.96 5.68
CA GLN A 64 -9.60 -6.26 5.82
C GLN A 64 -9.46 -6.78 7.25
N GLN A 65 -10.56 -6.96 7.98
CA GLN A 65 -10.49 -7.37 9.38
C GLN A 65 -9.91 -8.78 9.53
N GLN A 66 -9.06 -8.97 10.54
CA GLN A 66 -8.49 -10.27 10.92
C GLN A 66 -7.74 -10.99 9.78
N GLN A 67 -7.11 -10.25 8.86
CA GLN A 67 -6.34 -10.80 7.75
C GLN A 67 -4.89 -10.28 7.71
N PRO A 68 -4.01 -10.71 8.63
CA PRO A 68 -2.63 -10.20 8.73
C PRO A 68 -1.80 -10.37 7.46
N LEU A 69 -2.07 -11.42 6.67
CA LEU A 69 -1.42 -11.63 5.38
C LEU A 69 -1.79 -10.53 4.37
N LEU A 70 -3.08 -10.17 4.29
CA LEU A 70 -3.55 -9.10 3.40
C LEU A 70 -3.03 -7.74 3.86
N HIS A 71 -2.98 -7.51 5.18
CA HIS A 71 -2.36 -6.33 5.77
C HIS A 71 -0.91 -6.17 5.34
N HIS A 72 -0.11 -7.23 5.54
CA HIS A 72 1.30 -7.22 5.19
C HIS A 72 1.50 -6.99 3.70
N TYR A 73 0.74 -7.68 2.86
CA TYR A 73 0.82 -7.51 1.41
C TYR A 73 0.41 -6.09 0.98
N GLY A 74 -0.67 -5.54 1.53
CA GLY A 74 -1.12 -4.18 1.23
C GLY A 74 -0.08 -3.13 1.58
N ILE A 75 0.55 -3.23 2.77
CA ILE A 75 1.66 -2.35 3.17
C ILE A 75 2.83 -2.51 2.20
N HIS A 76 3.20 -3.74 1.86
CA HIS A 76 4.31 -4.00 0.95
C HIS A 76 4.06 -3.45 -0.45
N LEU A 77 2.82 -3.51 -0.94
CA LEU A 77 2.42 -2.95 -2.23
C LEU A 77 2.59 -1.42 -2.24
N ILE A 78 2.14 -0.75 -1.19
CA ILE A 78 2.31 0.71 -1.02
C ILE A 78 3.80 1.07 -0.93
N GLU A 79 4.57 0.34 -0.11
CA GLU A 79 6.03 0.52 0.02
C GLU A 79 6.72 0.38 -1.36
N ASN A 80 6.33 -0.62 -2.15
CA ASN A 80 6.90 -0.84 -3.48
C ASN A 80 6.62 0.34 -4.42
N ILE A 81 5.39 0.87 -4.41
CA ILE A 81 5.01 2.03 -5.22
C ILE A 81 5.83 3.26 -4.81
N ILE A 82 5.93 3.56 -3.51
CA ILE A 82 6.75 4.67 -3.00
C ILE A 82 8.23 4.49 -3.40
N LYS A 83 8.75 3.28 -3.33
CA LYS A 83 10.16 3.01 -3.59
C LYS A 83 10.50 3.02 -5.09
N TYR A 84 9.64 2.49 -5.94
CA TYR A 84 10.00 2.24 -7.34
C TYR A 84 9.19 3.02 -8.37
N LYS A 85 8.00 3.51 -7.99
CA LYS A 85 7.08 4.21 -8.89
C LYS A 85 6.76 5.65 -8.45
N TRP A 86 7.41 6.19 -7.42
CA TRP A 86 7.19 7.57 -6.92
C TRP A 86 7.20 8.63 -8.02
N LEU A 87 8.20 8.57 -8.92
CA LEU A 87 8.36 9.57 -9.98
C LEU A 87 7.34 9.41 -11.11
N THR A 88 6.62 8.30 -11.18
CA THR A 88 5.53 8.12 -12.15
C THR A 88 4.22 8.71 -11.66
N LEU A 89 4.10 9.01 -10.36
CA LEU A 89 2.94 9.66 -9.76
C LEU A 89 3.00 11.17 -9.98
N LYS A 90 1.85 11.81 -10.19
CA LYS A 90 1.70 13.27 -10.16
C LYS A 90 1.76 13.78 -8.72
N GLN A 91 2.02 15.08 -8.55
CA GLN A 91 2.08 15.68 -7.20
C GLN A 91 0.82 15.42 -6.38
N ASP A 92 -0.37 15.59 -6.96
CA ASP A 92 -1.64 15.36 -6.24
C ASP A 92 -1.80 13.88 -5.85
N GLU A 93 -1.36 12.96 -6.69
CA GLU A 93 -1.40 11.52 -6.42
C GLU A 93 -0.43 11.15 -5.29
N ARG A 94 0.75 11.79 -5.25
CA ARG A 94 1.71 11.67 -4.13
C ARG A 94 1.13 12.21 -2.83
N ASN A 95 0.49 13.37 -2.87
CA ASN A 95 -0.15 13.99 -1.71
C ASN A 95 -1.26 13.11 -1.14
N ILE A 96 -2.13 12.56 -2.00
CA ILE A 96 -3.19 11.63 -1.58
C ILE A 96 -2.59 10.37 -0.94
N LEU A 97 -1.54 9.79 -1.54
CA LEU A 97 -0.87 8.62 -1.01
C LEU A 97 -0.29 8.86 0.39
N ARG A 98 0.34 10.03 0.58
CA ARG A 98 0.87 10.50 1.87
C ARG A 98 -0.22 10.67 2.92
N GLU A 99 -1.28 11.41 2.58
CA GLU A 99 -2.41 11.64 3.48
C GLU A 99 -3.08 10.34 3.92
N GLN A 100 -3.29 9.39 3.00
CA GLN A 100 -3.86 8.09 3.32
C GLN A 100 -2.94 7.25 4.21
N LEU A 101 -1.62 7.27 3.96
CA LEU A 101 -0.65 6.57 4.82
C LEU A 101 -0.61 7.16 6.24
N PHE A 102 -0.67 8.48 6.37
CA PHE A 102 -0.63 9.13 7.68
C PHE A 102 -1.95 8.97 8.45
N LEU A 103 -3.08 8.99 7.74
CA LEU A 103 -4.37 8.63 8.32
C LEU A 103 -4.36 7.18 8.82
N LEU A 104 -3.78 6.24 8.05
CA LEU A 104 -3.60 4.86 8.48
C LEU A 104 -2.78 4.79 9.78
N ILE A 105 -1.61 5.44 9.82
CA ILE A 105 -0.76 5.46 11.01
C ILE A 105 -1.55 5.98 12.21
N LYS A 106 -2.24 7.11 12.07
CA LYS A 106 -3.05 7.72 13.14
C LYS A 106 -4.09 6.75 13.70
N ASN A 107 -4.79 6.02 12.83
CA ASN A 107 -5.85 5.11 13.23
C ASN A 107 -5.30 3.81 13.86
N CYS A 108 -4.12 3.37 13.43
CA CYS A 108 -3.52 2.11 13.88
C CYS A 108 -2.88 2.16 15.27
N LEU A 109 -2.69 3.35 15.86
CA LEU A 109 -1.97 3.48 17.14
C LEU A 109 -2.64 2.73 18.31
N ASN A 110 -3.95 2.45 18.21
CA ASN A 110 -4.73 1.75 19.24
C ASN A 110 -5.38 0.45 18.74
N ASP A 111 -4.99 -0.05 17.56
CA ASP A 111 -5.67 -1.18 16.90
C ASP A 111 -4.90 -2.51 17.05
N THR A 112 -5.64 -3.60 17.25
CA THR A 112 -5.20 -5.00 17.14
C THR A 112 -4.46 -5.31 15.83
N PHE A 113 -4.75 -4.56 14.75
CA PHE A 113 -3.99 -4.59 13.50
C PHE A 113 -2.46 -4.51 13.71
N MET A 114 -2.01 -3.73 14.71
CA MET A 114 -0.58 -3.55 15.00
C MET A 114 0.01 -4.62 15.93
N GLU A 115 -0.75 -5.63 16.38
CA GLU A 115 -0.24 -6.67 17.29
C GLU A 115 0.98 -7.44 16.73
N PRO A 116 1.01 -7.85 15.44
CA PRO A 116 2.15 -8.58 14.91
C PRO A 116 3.35 -7.66 14.64
N ILE A 117 4.52 -8.00 15.17
CA ILE A 117 5.75 -7.20 15.00
C ILE A 117 6.14 -6.99 13.54
N TYR A 118 5.87 -7.95 12.65
CA TYR A 118 6.20 -7.85 11.24
C TYR A 118 5.31 -6.81 10.52
N ILE A 119 4.06 -6.62 10.96
CA ILE A 119 3.17 -5.56 10.45
C ILE A 119 3.70 -4.20 10.89
N ARG A 120 4.04 -4.02 12.18
CA ARG A 120 4.62 -2.77 12.67
C ARG A 120 5.90 -2.40 11.93
N THR A 121 6.78 -3.38 11.74
CA THR A 121 8.03 -3.22 11.00
C THR A 121 7.77 -2.85 9.54
N ALA A 122 6.80 -3.49 8.88
CA ALA A 122 6.44 -3.17 7.50
C ALA A 122 5.91 -1.74 7.38
N LEU A 123 5.00 -1.33 8.27
CA LEU A 123 4.44 0.03 8.27
C LEU A 123 5.52 1.08 8.55
N ALA A 124 6.42 0.82 9.49
CA ALA A 124 7.55 1.70 9.78
C ALA A 124 8.49 1.86 8.56
N ARG A 125 8.83 0.77 7.88
CA ARG A 125 9.63 0.82 6.64
C ARG A 125 8.94 1.64 5.56
N CYS A 126 7.64 1.39 5.33
CA CYS A 126 6.83 2.14 4.37
C CYS A 126 6.82 3.65 4.68
N THR A 127 6.66 4.01 5.95
CA THR A 127 6.64 5.40 6.43
C THR A 127 8.00 6.08 6.22
N VAL A 128 9.09 5.37 6.55
CA VAL A 128 10.45 5.87 6.33
C VAL A 128 10.73 6.08 4.83
N GLU A 129 10.27 5.16 3.97
CA GLU A 129 10.38 5.35 2.52
C GLU A 129 9.60 6.57 2.03
N MET A 130 8.40 6.83 2.56
CA MET A 130 7.63 8.04 2.24
C MET A 130 8.42 9.31 2.59
N ILE A 131 8.92 9.39 3.82
CA ILE A 131 9.71 10.53 4.30
C ILE A 131 10.96 10.77 3.45
N LYS A 132 11.68 9.70 3.08
CA LYS A 132 12.86 9.82 2.20
C LYS A 132 12.54 10.40 0.83
N ARG A 133 11.33 10.17 0.32
CA ARG A 133 10.92 10.67 -1.00
C ARG A 133 10.48 12.11 -0.97
N GLU A 134 9.85 12.51 0.12
CA GLU A 134 9.40 13.88 0.31
C GLU A 134 10.51 14.79 0.81
N CYS A 135 11.58 14.28 1.43
CA CYS A 135 12.57 15.13 2.08
C CYS A 135 13.31 16.14 1.19
N PHE A 136 13.32 15.91 -0.13
CA PHE A 136 13.90 16.83 -1.11
C PHE A 136 12.85 17.65 -1.87
N GLU A 137 11.56 17.44 -1.62
CA GLU A 137 10.49 18.27 -2.17
C GLU A 137 10.37 19.57 -1.38
N LYS A 138 10.25 20.71 -2.09
CA LYS A 138 10.24 22.06 -1.48
C LYS A 138 9.08 22.31 -0.51
N ALA A 139 8.08 21.44 -0.47
CA ALA A 139 6.89 21.53 0.38
C ALA A 139 6.89 20.50 1.54
N ASN A 140 8.03 19.84 1.82
CA ASN A 140 8.10 18.74 2.77
C ASN A 140 7.69 19.13 4.20
N THR A 141 6.50 18.67 4.60
CA THR A 141 5.96 18.76 5.96
C THR A 141 5.82 17.39 6.62
N SER A 142 6.22 16.30 5.93
CA SER A 142 6.02 14.92 6.41
C SER A 142 6.66 14.62 7.75
N LEU A 143 7.87 15.15 7.99
CA LEU A 143 8.54 15.02 9.29
C LEU A 143 7.79 15.76 10.40
N GLU A 144 7.31 16.97 10.13
CA GLU A 144 6.57 17.79 11.09
C GLU A 144 5.22 17.15 11.45
N GLU A 145 4.52 16.60 10.45
CA GLU A 145 3.28 15.87 10.65
C GLU A 145 3.49 14.59 11.47
N LEU A 146 4.56 13.82 11.21
CA LEU A 146 4.87 12.64 12.00
C LEU A 146 5.21 12.99 13.45
N VAL A 147 5.98 14.06 13.68
CA VAL A 147 6.24 14.57 15.04
C VAL A 147 4.92 14.94 15.73
N THR A 148 4.03 15.65 15.04
CA THR A 148 2.72 16.05 15.57
C THR A 148 1.87 14.83 15.94
N LEU A 149 1.82 13.81 15.08
CA LEU A 149 1.09 12.57 15.33
C LEU A 149 1.62 11.84 16.58
N THR A 150 2.94 11.74 16.75
CA THR A 150 3.55 11.07 17.92
C THR A 150 3.33 11.84 19.23
N GLN A 151 3.32 13.18 19.20
CA GLN A 151 3.01 14.00 20.37
C GLN A 151 1.54 13.86 20.80
N GLN A 152 0.61 13.78 19.85
CA GLN A 152 -0.80 13.52 20.17
C GLN A 152 -1.03 12.13 20.76
N ALA A 153 -0.26 11.14 20.31
CA ALA A 153 -0.35 9.77 20.82
C ALA A 153 0.14 9.63 22.27
N THR A 154 1.01 10.53 22.74
CA THR A 154 1.58 10.50 24.11
C THR A 154 0.77 11.30 25.13
N MET A 155 -0.22 12.08 24.68
CA MET A 155 -1.10 12.88 25.54
C MET A 155 -2.45 12.22 25.86
N ASN A 156 -2.75 11.07 25.27
CA ASN A 156 -3.94 10.25 25.52
C ASN A 156 -3.58 8.99 26.27
#